data_AF-A0A3S9PI30-F1
#
_entry.id   AF-A0A3S9PI30-F1
#
_cell.length_a   1.000
_cell.length_b   1.000
_cell.length_c   1.000
_cell.angle_alpha   90.00
_cell.angle_beta   90.00
_cell.angle_gamma   90.00
#
_symmetry.space_group_name_H-M   'P 1'
#
loop_
_entity.id
_entity.type
_entity.pdbx_description
1 polymer ?
#
loop_
_entity_poly.entity_id
_entity_poly.type
_entity_poly.pdbx_seq_one_letter_code
_entity_poly.pdbx_strand_id
1 'polypeptide(L)'
;MRGNVIDLAVAVVIGAAFTNIVNSVVKGVINPVVGAFGTKDLERYASCIKGPCTRSAAGEVTKGVYIQWGSVLSATLTFLITAAVVYFLMLLPMKRWQDRQAARTPAETKPDEPTEIELLAQIRDALTEQRRGPGSGSDSVPAQR
;
A
#
# COMPACT_ATOMS: atom_id res chain seq x y z
N MET A 1 -12.21 -19.26 1.52
CA MET A 1 -12.57 -17.96 0.91
C MET A 1 -12.86 -16.82 1.91
N ARG A 2 -13.14 -17.07 3.21
CA ARG A 2 -13.42 -15.98 4.19
C ARG A 2 -12.18 -15.25 4.75
N GLY A 3 -10.99 -15.84 4.67
CA GLY A 3 -9.76 -15.25 5.23
C GLY A 3 -9.34 -13.94 4.56
N ASN A 4 -9.40 -13.86 3.22
CA ASN A 4 -8.97 -12.68 2.47
C ASN A 4 -9.71 -11.39 2.86
N VAL A 5 -11.00 -11.48 3.21
CA VAL A 5 -11.81 -10.31 3.58
C VAL A 5 -11.55 -9.88 5.02
N ILE A 6 -11.28 -10.83 5.92
CA ILE A 6 -10.97 -10.52 7.33
C ILE A 6 -9.61 -9.83 7.42
N ASP A 7 -8.59 -10.35 6.73
CA ASP A 7 -7.25 -9.74 6.73
C ASP A 7 -7.28 -8.36 6.07
N LEU A 8 -8.06 -8.20 4.99
CA LEU A 8 -8.28 -6.91 4.35
C LEU A 8 -9.01 -5.93 5.28
N ALA A 9 -10.04 -6.38 6.00
CA ALA A 9 -10.77 -5.54 6.95
C ALA A 9 -9.86 -5.06 8.09
N VAL A 10 -9.04 -5.96 8.65
CA VAL A 10 -8.07 -5.63 9.69
C VAL A 10 -7.04 -4.62 9.17
N ALA A 11 -6.50 -4.82 7.96
CA ALA A 11 -5.55 -3.91 7.35
C ALA A 11 -6.12 -2.49 7.18
N VAL A 12 -7.38 -2.37 6.73
CA VAL A 12 -8.05 -1.06 6.54
C VAL A 12 -8.29 -0.36 7.89
N VAL A 13 -8.76 -1.08 8.91
CA VAL A 13 -9.01 -0.52 10.24
C VAL A 13 -7.73 -0.02 10.89
N ILE A 14 -6.65 -0.80 10.81
CA ILE A 14 -5.33 -0.39 11.33
C ILE A 14 -4.80 0.83 10.57
N GLY A 15 -4.92 0.84 9.24
CA GLY A 15 -4.51 1.98 8.40
C GLY A 15 -5.23 3.27 8.77
N ALA A 16 -6.55 3.21 8.98
CA ALA A 16 -7.35 4.37 9.39
C ALA A 16 -6.97 4.87 10.79
N ALA A 17 -6.82 3.97 11.76
CA ALA A 17 -6.44 4.32 13.12
C ALA A 17 -5.05 4.97 13.18
N PHE A 18 -4.06 4.42 12.44
CA PHE A 18 -2.71 4.96 12.41
C PHE A 18 -2.67 6.36 11.77
N THR A 19 -3.41 6.55 10.67
CA THR A 19 -3.53 7.86 10.01
C THR A 19 -4.06 8.92 10.98
N ASN A 20 -5.03 8.58 11.83
CA ASN A 20 -5.56 9.50 12.85
C ASN A 20 -4.53 9.88 13.91
N ILE A 21 -3.69 8.93 14.35
CA ILE A 21 -2.61 9.20 15.31
C ILE A 21 -1.62 10.19 14.70
N VAL A 22 -1.17 9.95 13.46
CA VAL A 22 -0.23 10.84 12.78
C VAL A 22 -0.84 12.23 12.57
N ASN A 23 -2.09 12.30 12.12
CA ASN A 23 -2.81 13.57 11.96
C ASN A 23 -2.89 14.35 13.28
N SER A 24 -3.11 13.67 14.40
CA SER A 24 -3.17 14.30 15.73
C SER A 24 -1.81 14.86 16.14
N VAL A 25 -0.72 14.15 15.87
CA VAL A 25 0.64 14.62 16.13
C VAL A 25 0.99 15.82 15.24
N VAL A 26 0.64 15.77 13.96
CA VAL A 26 0.91 16.88 13.05
C VAL A 26 0.11 18.12 13.46
N LYS A 27 -1.19 17.98 13.74
CA LYS A 27 -2.02 19.10 14.20
C LYS A 27 -1.60 19.63 15.57
N GLY A 28 -1.25 18.74 16.50
CA GLY A 28 -0.98 19.10 17.91
C GLY A 28 0.44 19.59 18.17
N VAL A 29 1.43 19.14 17.40
CA VAL A 29 2.85 19.44 17.65
C VAL A 29 3.47 20.18 16.47
N ILE A 30 3.26 19.70 15.25
CA ILE A 30 3.96 20.23 14.08
C ILE A 30 3.35 21.56 13.63
N ASN A 31 2.03 21.66 13.50
CA ASN A 31 1.35 22.89 13.12
C ASN A 31 1.68 24.08 14.03
N PRO A 32 1.68 23.96 15.38
CA PRO A 32 2.09 25.07 16.24
C PRO A 32 3.59 25.36 16.15
N VAL A 33 4.45 24.35 15.98
CA VAL A 33 5.91 24.57 15.79
C VAL A 33 6.18 25.31 14.48
N VAL A 34 5.59 24.86 13.38
CA VAL A 34 5.69 25.53 12.07
C VAL A 34 5.01 26.91 12.10
N GLY A 35 3.92 27.08 12.85
CA GLY A 35 3.28 28.37 13.08
C GLY A 35 4.03 29.30 14.03
N ALA A 36 5.02 28.80 14.76
CA ALA A 36 5.92 29.57 15.62
C ALA A 36 7.20 29.99 14.88
N PHE A 37 7.75 29.12 14.03
CA PHE A 37 8.95 29.41 13.22
C PHE A 37 8.62 30.06 11.86
N GLY A 38 7.44 29.78 11.30
CA GLY A 38 6.81 30.51 10.20
C GLY A 38 5.76 31.48 10.74
N THR A 39 5.41 32.51 9.98
CA THR A 39 4.43 33.51 10.44
C THR A 39 3.06 32.86 10.73
N LYS A 40 2.51 33.13 11.92
CA LYS A 40 1.15 32.80 12.40
C LYS A 40 0.24 32.11 11.38
N ASP A 41 -0.03 30.83 11.66
CA ASP A 41 -1.06 29.98 11.05
C ASP A 41 -0.93 29.77 9.55
N LEU A 42 -0.24 28.69 9.15
CA LEU A 42 -0.20 28.24 7.76
C LEU A 42 -1.61 28.17 7.17
N GLU A 43 -2.59 27.58 7.84
CA GLU A 43 -3.99 27.52 7.35
C GLU A 43 -4.64 28.89 7.08
N ARG A 44 -4.16 29.96 7.70
CA ARG A 44 -4.71 31.31 7.50
C ARG A 44 -4.10 32.05 6.32
N TYR A 45 -3.02 31.54 5.73
CA TYR A 45 -2.47 32.06 4.49
C TYR A 45 -3.48 31.92 3.37
N ALA A 46 -4.17 33.02 3.12
CA ALA A 46 -5.08 33.17 2.02
C ALA A 46 -4.66 34.39 1.22
N SER A 47 -4.24 34.16 -0.02
CA SER A 47 -3.96 35.23 -0.97
C SER A 47 -5.26 35.62 -1.66
N CYS A 48 -5.52 36.92 -1.72
CA CYS A 48 -6.71 37.44 -2.39
C CYS A 48 -6.44 37.74 -3.84
N ILE A 49 -7.19 37.08 -4.71
CA ILE A 49 -7.01 37.18 -6.15
C ILE A 49 -7.74 38.39 -6.74
N LYS A 50 -8.86 38.83 -6.15
CA LYS A 50 -9.60 40.02 -6.59
C LYS A 50 -10.46 40.64 -5.48
N GLY A 51 -10.37 41.98 -5.35
CA GLY A 51 -11.23 42.82 -4.51
C GLY A 51 -10.68 43.07 -3.08
N PRO A 52 -11.22 44.07 -2.35
CA PRO A 52 -10.87 44.30 -0.95
C PRO A 52 -11.38 43.13 -0.11
N CYS A 53 -10.43 42.36 0.41
CA CYS A 53 -10.70 41.16 1.16
C CYS A 53 -10.86 41.45 2.63
N THR A 54 -12.11 41.43 3.09
CA THR A 54 -12.46 41.53 4.50
C THR A 54 -12.85 40.15 5.02
N ARG A 55 -12.16 39.68 6.07
CA ARG A 55 -12.59 38.53 6.87
C ARG A 55 -13.39 39.04 8.07
N SER A 56 -14.53 38.42 8.37
CA SER A 56 -15.19 38.61 9.66
C SER A 56 -14.37 37.96 10.78
N ALA A 57 -14.54 38.40 12.03
CA ALA A 57 -13.92 37.81 13.23
C ALA A 57 -14.26 36.31 13.41
N ALA A 58 -15.32 35.83 12.73
CA ALA A 58 -15.74 34.43 12.67
C ALA A 58 -15.05 33.61 11.55
N GLY A 59 -14.14 34.21 10.76
CA GLY A 59 -13.40 33.51 9.70
C GLY A 59 -14.12 33.38 8.36
N GLU A 60 -15.38 33.81 8.25
CA GLU A 60 -16.11 33.81 6.98
C GLU A 60 -15.63 34.90 6.02
N VAL A 61 -15.49 34.49 4.77
CA VAL A 61 -15.16 35.31 3.61
C VAL A 61 -16.41 36.08 3.20
N THR A 62 -16.48 37.36 3.56
CA THR A 62 -17.66 38.19 3.28
C THR A 62 -17.56 38.89 1.92
N LYS A 63 -16.35 39.13 1.39
CA LYS A 63 -16.09 39.62 0.02
C LYS A 63 -14.73 39.15 -0.51
N GLY A 64 -14.69 38.71 -1.77
CA GLY A 64 -13.48 38.35 -2.52
C GLY A 64 -13.28 36.84 -2.73
N VAL A 65 -12.45 36.46 -3.71
CA VAL A 65 -12.02 35.06 -3.96
C VAL A 65 -10.71 34.83 -3.21
N TYR A 66 -10.76 34.02 -2.16
CA TYR A 66 -9.60 33.65 -1.34
C TYR A 66 -9.03 32.32 -1.83
N ILE A 67 -7.72 32.25 -2.10
CA ILE A 67 -7.03 30.96 -2.21
C ILE A 67 -6.27 30.69 -0.93
N GLN A 68 -6.70 29.66 -0.20
CA GLN A 68 -6.08 29.18 1.03
C GLN A 68 -4.89 28.24 0.71
N TRP A 69 -3.82 28.76 0.12
CA TRP A 69 -2.58 27.98 -0.13
C TRP A 69 -1.98 27.39 1.15
N GLY A 70 -2.31 28.03 2.27
CA GLY A 70 -2.00 27.60 3.61
C GLY A 70 -2.44 26.19 4.01
N SER A 71 -3.69 25.82 3.67
CA SER A 71 -4.24 24.50 3.98
C SER A 71 -3.61 23.42 3.11
N VAL A 72 -3.28 23.75 1.86
CA VAL A 72 -2.56 22.85 0.94
C VAL A 72 -1.16 22.56 1.48
N LEU A 73 -0.41 23.58 1.91
CA LEU A 73 0.93 23.39 2.47
C LEU A 73 0.90 22.57 3.77
N SER A 74 -0.08 22.80 4.64
CA SER A 74 -0.33 22.01 5.83
C SER A 74 -0.63 20.54 5.49
N ALA A 75 -1.48 20.29 4.50
CA ALA A 75 -1.81 18.95 4.03
C ALA A 75 -0.58 18.25 3.41
N THR A 76 0.22 18.96 2.61
CA THR A 76 1.47 18.43 2.04
C THR A 76 2.48 18.07 3.14
N LEU A 77 2.63 18.92 4.16
CA LEU A 77 3.53 18.63 5.28
C LEU A 77 3.04 17.41 6.08
N THR A 78 1.74 17.32 6.34
CA THR A 78 1.12 16.16 7.00
C THR A 78 1.38 14.87 6.21
N PHE A 79 1.22 14.91 4.88
CA PHE A 79 1.49 13.78 4.01
C PHE A 79 2.97 13.36 4.06
N LEU A 80 3.91 14.32 3.97
CA LEU A 80 5.34 14.04 4.03
C LEU A 80 5.75 13.42 5.37
N ILE A 81 5.22 13.92 6.49
CA ILE A 81 5.51 13.37 7.82
C ILE A 81 4.93 11.97 7.95
N THR A 82 3.69 11.75 7.51
CA THR A 82 3.07 10.42 7.52
C THR A 82 3.88 9.43 6.70
N ALA A 83 4.27 9.81 5.48
CA ALA A 83 5.11 8.99 4.61
C ALA A 83 6.47 8.69 5.26
N ALA A 84 7.11 9.67 5.90
CA ALA A 84 8.38 9.48 6.59
C ALA A 84 8.26 8.51 7.78
N VAL A 85 7.20 8.65 8.58
CA VAL A 85 6.95 7.76 9.72
C VAL A 85 6.67 6.33 9.25
N VAL A 86 5.79 6.15 8.27
CA VAL A 86 5.50 4.82 7.68
C VAL A 86 6.76 4.21 7.07
N TYR A 87 7.54 5.01 6.34
CA TYR A 87 8.79 4.55 5.75
C TYR A 87 9.80 4.10 6.82
N PHE A 88 9.99 4.89 7.88
CA PHE A 88 10.98 4.59 8.91
C PHE A 88 10.56 3.44 9.85
N LEU A 89 9.27 3.36 10.22
CA LEU A 89 8.76 2.33 11.14
C LEU A 89 8.36 1.02 10.46
N MET A 90 7.89 1.04 9.22
CA MET A 90 7.42 -0.16 8.51
C MET A 90 8.40 -0.59 7.43
N LEU A 91 8.73 0.28 6.47
CA LEU A 91 9.55 -0.14 5.32
C LEU A 91 11.01 -0.38 5.70
N LEU A 92 11.61 0.47 6.54
CA LEU A 92 13.02 0.35 6.92
C LEU A 92 13.35 -0.93 7.69
N PRO A 93 12.58 -1.35 8.73
CA PRO A 93 12.82 -2.63 9.38
C PRO A 93 12.47 -3.80 8.47
N MET A 94 11.39 -3.72 7.68
CA MET A 94 11.03 -4.78 6.74
C MET A 94 12.15 -5.00 5.71
N LYS A 95 12.68 -3.93 5.12
CA LYS A 95 13.81 -3.95 4.19
C LYS A 95 15.06 -4.52 4.86
N ARG A 96 15.41 -4.04 6.06
CA ARG A 96 16.57 -4.59 6.80
C ARG A 96 16.39 -6.07 7.15
N TRP A 97 15.18 -6.52 7.42
CA TRP A 97 14.90 -7.92 7.74
C TRP A 97 14.96 -8.80 6.50
N GLN A 98 14.44 -8.32 5.36
CA GLN A 98 14.59 -8.96 4.06
C GLN A 98 16.05 -9.02 3.61
N ASP A 99 16.81 -7.93 3.71
CA ASP A 99 18.23 -7.89 3.37
C ASP A 99 19.04 -8.86 4.26
N ARG A 100 18.68 -8.99 5.54
CA ARG A 100 19.31 -9.96 6.46
C ARG A 100 18.91 -11.40 6.19
N GLN A 101 17.70 -11.66 5.72
CA GLN A 101 17.28 -13.01 5.29
C GLN A 101 17.95 -13.38 3.96
N ALA A 102 17.98 -12.47 2.99
CA ALA A 102 18.71 -12.65 1.74
C ALA A 102 20.21 -12.88 1.95
N ALA A 103 20.81 -12.23 2.96
CA ALA A 103 22.22 -12.42 3.32
C ALA A 103 22.49 -13.69 4.16
N ARG A 104 21.51 -14.20 4.91
CA ARG A 104 21.65 -15.45 5.70
C ARG A 104 21.30 -16.70 4.91
N THR A 105 20.68 -16.53 3.76
CA THR A 105 20.15 -17.62 2.96
C THR A 105 20.43 -17.36 1.48
N PRO A 106 21.64 -17.64 0.95
CA PRO A 106 21.78 -17.77 -0.49
C PRO A 106 21.03 -19.03 -0.91
N ALA A 107 19.80 -18.86 -1.39
CA ALA A 107 18.95 -19.94 -1.89
C ALA A 107 18.76 -21.12 -0.92
N GLU A 108 18.15 -20.87 0.23
CA GLU A 108 17.21 -21.86 0.75
C GLU A 108 15.87 -21.38 0.23
N THR A 109 15.61 -21.83 -0.99
CA THR A 109 14.26 -22.25 -1.35
C THR A 109 13.62 -22.81 -0.08
N LYS A 110 12.77 -22.01 0.58
CA LYS A 110 11.45 -22.55 0.88
C LYS A 110 11.11 -23.30 -0.39
N PRO A 111 10.89 -24.63 -0.40
CA PRO A 111 10.35 -25.23 -1.60
C PRO A 111 9.16 -24.34 -1.91
N ASP A 112 9.28 -23.52 -2.96
CA ASP A 112 8.16 -22.77 -3.47
C ASP A 112 7.14 -23.89 -3.61
N GLU A 113 6.08 -23.83 -2.81
CA GLU A 113 4.98 -24.76 -3.00
C GLU A 113 4.75 -24.72 -4.50
N PRO A 114 4.99 -25.83 -5.21
CA PRO A 114 5.22 -25.79 -6.64
C PRO A 114 4.06 -24.99 -7.18
N THR A 115 4.40 -23.90 -7.89
CA THR A 115 3.37 -22.90 -8.22
C THR A 115 2.21 -23.65 -8.86
N GLU A 116 0.97 -23.20 -8.68
CA GLU A 116 -0.18 -23.93 -9.24
C GLU A 116 0.04 -24.29 -10.72
N ILE A 117 0.79 -23.44 -11.45
CA ILE A 117 1.25 -23.65 -12.82
C ILE A 117 2.23 -24.84 -12.96
N GLU A 118 3.23 -24.98 -12.08
CA GLU A 118 4.15 -26.12 -12.07
C GLU A 118 3.46 -27.44 -11.67
N LEU A 119 2.55 -27.40 -10.70
CA LEU A 119 1.72 -28.56 -10.35
C LEU A 119 0.84 -28.98 -11.52
N LEU A 120 0.18 -28.03 -12.18
CA LEU A 120 -0.64 -28.29 -13.36
C LEU A 120 0.19 -28.83 -14.54
N ALA A 121 1.42 -28.34 -14.72
CA ALA A 121 2.34 -28.88 -15.71
C ALA A 121 2.71 -30.34 -15.42
N GLN A 122 3.06 -30.65 -14.17
CA GLN A 122 3.36 -32.03 -13.73
C GLN A 122 2.14 -32.96 -13.90
N ILE A 123 0.93 -32.49 -13.58
CA ILE A 123 -0.32 -33.24 -13.77
C ILE A 123 -0.57 -33.50 -15.27
N ARG A 124 -0.40 -32.49 -16.12
CA ARG A 124 -0.56 -32.64 -17.59
C ARG A 124 0.41 -33.67 -18.14
N ASP A 125 1.66 -33.60 -17.71
CA ASP A 125 2.71 -34.48 -18.21
C ASP A 125 2.45 -35.93 -17.73
N ALA A 126 2.06 -36.13 -16.46
CA ALA A 126 1.65 -37.43 -15.93
C ALA A 126 0.41 -38.02 -16.64
N LEU A 127 -0.58 -37.20 -17.00
CA LEU A 127 -1.76 -37.63 -17.76
C LEU A 127 -1.42 -37.98 -19.22
N THR A 128 -0.47 -37.28 -19.82
CA THR A 128 0.00 -37.55 -21.18
C THR A 128 0.79 -38.86 -21.25
N GLU A 129 1.60 -39.14 -20.23
CA GLU A 129 2.32 -40.39 -20.02
C GLU A 129 1.35 -41.57 -19.90
N GLN A 130 0.32 -41.45 -19.03
CA GLN A 130 -0.72 -42.48 -18.87
C GLN A 130 -1.51 -42.73 -20.16
N ARG A 131 -1.78 -41.70 -20.95
CA ARG A 131 -2.47 -41.83 -22.24
C ARG A 131 -1.60 -42.52 -23.30
N ARG A 132 -0.27 -42.50 -23.16
CA ARG A 132 0.69 -43.17 -24.05
C ARG A 132 1.09 -44.58 -23.58
N GLY A 133 0.72 -44.99 -22.36
CA GLY A 133 0.95 -46.33 -21.83
C GLY A 133 0.18 -47.43 -22.59
N PRO A 134 0.61 -48.71 -22.51
CA PRO A 134 0.34 -49.74 -23.51
C PRO A 134 -1.09 -50.28 -23.39
N GLY A 135 -2.03 -49.61 -24.08
CA GLY A 135 -3.43 -50.04 -24.15
C GLY A 135 -4.10 -49.83 -25.51
N SER A 136 -3.35 -49.48 -26.56
CA SER A 136 -3.92 -49.20 -27.89
C SER A 136 -3.29 -50.03 -29.03
N GLY A 137 -2.76 -51.23 -28.74
CA GLY A 137 -2.02 -51.99 -29.75
C GLY A 137 -1.93 -53.49 -29.54
N SER A 138 -3.05 -54.17 -29.24
CA SER A 138 -3.10 -55.63 -29.36
C SER A 138 -4.51 -56.16 -29.60
N ASP A 139 -5.12 -55.80 -30.73
CA ASP A 139 -6.10 -56.68 -31.40
C ASP A 139 -5.40 -57.28 -32.63
N SER A 140 -4.55 -58.29 -32.38
CA SER A 140 -4.05 -59.16 -33.44
C SER A 140 -5.17 -60.13 -33.83
N VAL A 141 -5.81 -59.86 -34.97
CA VAL A 141 -6.70 -60.81 -35.66
C VAL A 141 -5.88 -62.07 -36.02
N PRO A 142 -6.22 -63.27 -35.51
CA PRO A 142 -5.53 -64.47 -35.94
C PRO A 142 -6.02 -64.86 -37.34
N ALA A 143 -5.10 -64.88 -38.30
CA ALA A 143 -5.31 -65.50 -39.59
C ALA A 143 -5.56 -67.01 -39.41
N GLN A 144 -6.81 -67.45 -39.63
CA GLN A 144 -7.13 -68.87 -39.77
C GLN A 144 -6.90 -69.33 -41.21
N ARG A 145 -6.28 -70.52 -41.28
CA ARG A 145 -6.01 -71.36 -42.45
C ARG A 145 -7.23 -71.63 -43.31
#